data_AF-A0A4S8L0C6-F1
#
_entry.id   AF-A0A4S8L0C6-F1
#
_cell.length_a   1.000
_cell.length_b   1.000
_cell.length_c   1.000
_cell.angle_alpha   90.00
_cell.angle_beta   90.00
_cell.angle_gamma   90.00
#
_symmetry.space_group_name_H-M   'P 1'
#
loop_
_entity.id
_entity.type
_entity.pdbx_description
1 polymer ?
#
loop_
_entity_poly.entity_id
_entity_poly.type
_entity_poly.pdbx_seq_one_letter_code
_entity_poly.pdbx_strand_id
1 'polypeptide(L)'
;MLAIHQFLWDDEGKNRLETLITTTTERVPPLYAKTHERPKSCKVKKYNLTGIPGYGAYKQERIPENQPVETFYYRDEYNEVDELEQASAHGSMAFNILLLGHPGIGKTTYLTYCLVNRLARKQPTCLLMSPENRYLFVDEGVFHIPGDERAVDDLVLRHRTLDSLVLYDLNEEHARVEPSLFRKWRAIVTSSPRPSRYQDWVKHRMPKKFVMKTWSWEEVYTARSMSLVERDTDAWRDAFLKWGGSARYLFSSSEGDLEEALKDAAQQADVKTLLIGTDSSMANKHRHRLVLANPLHKNGEMSRDIMASELISPYITRVLVEQCQKEMTRSLIENVERSLLHGVVGSQEGFLFEEFGHTIVQRYLKHGFEAQELLPKDGSASASPQLIKFKFAGFDDQTPQYFNKGVRPQELDTDRYYRPDTKTFAGIDAFALGSKTIVLFQFTIAKDHKINAKWLYDWYKSSAKMKKTWKWKLIFVIPKKRPQLTTFQSMTHKTMEKKISQYVLEIDVNTYLA
;
A
#
# COMPACT_ATOMS: atom_id res chain seq x y z
N MET A 1 2.83 -24.53 31.90
CA MET A 1 4.29 -24.74 31.72
C MET A 1 4.82 -25.96 32.45
N LEU A 2 4.60 -26.14 33.76
CA LEU A 2 5.11 -27.30 34.51
C LEU A 2 4.65 -28.66 33.93
N ALA A 3 3.39 -28.77 33.52
CA ALA A 3 2.87 -29.99 32.87
C ALA A 3 3.59 -30.33 31.55
N ILE A 4 3.91 -29.32 30.73
CA ILE A 4 4.68 -29.48 29.48
C ILE A 4 6.09 -29.99 29.82
N HIS A 5 6.72 -29.41 30.84
CA HIS A 5 8.03 -29.84 31.31
C HIS A 5 8.01 -31.31 31.76
N GLN A 6 7.14 -31.68 32.69
CA GLN A 6 7.03 -33.05 33.19
C GLN A 6 6.73 -34.07 32.07
N PHE A 7 5.99 -33.68 31.05
CA PHE A 7 5.67 -34.54 29.91
C PHE A 7 6.81 -34.67 28.89
N LEU A 8 7.76 -33.74 28.82
CA LEU A 8 8.84 -33.82 27.83
C LEU A 8 10.21 -34.11 28.46
N TRP A 9 10.37 -33.81 29.74
CA TRP A 9 11.65 -33.87 30.45
C TRP A 9 11.85 -35.20 31.17
N ASP A 10 11.74 -36.31 30.45
CA ASP A 10 12.13 -37.64 30.93
C ASP A 10 12.79 -38.45 29.79
N ASP A 11 13.13 -39.70 30.05
CA ASP A 11 13.84 -40.54 29.07
C ASP A 11 12.98 -40.94 27.85
N GLU A 12 11.65 -40.83 27.95
CA GLU A 12 10.70 -41.10 26.86
C GLU A 12 10.27 -39.85 26.11
N GLY A 13 10.66 -38.66 26.58
CA GLY A 13 10.29 -37.37 26.00
C GLY A 13 10.57 -37.29 24.51
N LYS A 14 11.74 -37.76 24.07
CA LYS A 14 12.12 -37.82 22.65
C LYS A 14 11.21 -38.75 21.84
N ASN A 15 10.89 -39.93 22.35
CA ASN A 15 10.01 -40.87 21.66
C ASN A 15 8.60 -40.29 21.52
N ARG A 16 8.08 -39.66 22.57
CA ARG A 16 6.78 -38.96 22.52
C ARG A 16 6.79 -37.84 21.50
N LEU A 17 7.87 -37.07 21.42
CA LEU A 17 8.05 -36.01 20.43
C LEU A 17 7.90 -36.52 18.99
N GLU A 18 8.51 -37.66 18.67
CA GLU A 18 8.46 -38.26 17.34
C GLU A 18 7.02 -38.67 16.96
N THR A 19 6.20 -39.08 17.93
CA THR A 19 4.77 -39.40 17.68
C THR A 19 3.91 -38.17 17.35
N LEU A 20 4.38 -36.96 17.67
CA LEU A 20 3.66 -35.72 17.40
C LEU A 20 3.82 -35.25 15.94
N ILE A 21 4.78 -35.81 15.20
CA ILE A 21 5.04 -35.44 13.81
C ILE A 21 4.30 -36.39 12.88
N THR A 22 3.37 -35.85 12.10
CA THR A 22 2.73 -36.60 11.02
C THR A 22 3.29 -36.16 9.68
N THR A 23 3.65 -37.12 8.83
CA THR A 23 4.10 -36.84 7.46
C THR A 23 3.09 -37.41 6.47
N THR A 24 2.58 -36.55 5.60
CA THR A 24 1.69 -36.94 4.50
C THR A 24 2.30 -36.51 3.17
N THR A 25 1.84 -37.09 2.05
CA THR A 25 2.26 -36.66 0.71
C THR A 25 1.05 -36.08 -0.01
N GLU A 26 1.21 -34.89 -0.57
CA GLU A 26 0.15 -34.21 -1.30
C GLU A 26 0.63 -33.80 -2.70
N ARG A 27 -0.28 -33.85 -3.67
CA ARG A 27 -0.03 -33.34 -5.02
C ARG A 27 -0.44 -31.88 -5.10
N VAL A 28 0.53 -31.00 -5.20
CA VAL A 28 0.35 -29.55 -5.30
C VAL A 28 0.18 -29.17 -6.77
N PRO A 29 -0.93 -28.53 -7.18
CA PRO A 29 -1.10 -28.03 -8.53
C PRO A 29 -0.14 -26.87 -8.82
N PRO A 30 0.23 -26.60 -10.09
CA PRO A 30 1.06 -25.45 -10.42
C PRO A 30 0.38 -24.15 -9.99
N LEU A 31 1.20 -23.15 -9.62
CA LEU A 31 0.70 -21.82 -9.25
C LEU A 31 0.02 -21.14 -10.46
N TYR A 32 0.55 -21.34 -11.66
CA TYR A 32 0.01 -20.75 -12.88
C TYR A 32 -0.75 -21.79 -13.69
N ALA A 33 -2.07 -21.66 -13.77
CA ALA A 33 -2.95 -22.64 -14.42
C ALA A 33 -2.65 -22.89 -15.92
N LYS A 34 -1.92 -21.98 -16.58
CA LYS A 34 -1.57 -22.06 -18.00
C LYS A 34 -0.22 -22.75 -18.28
N THR A 35 0.52 -23.17 -17.25
CA THR A 35 1.77 -23.91 -17.48
C THR A 35 1.46 -25.38 -17.74
N HIS A 36 2.19 -26.02 -18.67
CA HIS A 36 2.15 -27.49 -18.85
C HIS A 36 2.84 -28.24 -17.69
N GLU A 37 3.09 -27.57 -16.57
CA GLU A 37 3.75 -28.15 -15.41
C GLU A 37 2.82 -29.14 -14.73
N ARG A 38 3.34 -30.33 -14.44
CA ARG A 38 2.60 -31.36 -13.73
C ARG A 38 2.52 -31.01 -12.24
N PRO A 39 1.46 -31.42 -11.54
CA PRO A 39 1.39 -31.29 -10.09
C PRO A 39 2.63 -31.89 -9.42
N LYS A 40 3.21 -31.14 -8.48
CA LYS A 40 4.41 -31.52 -7.73
C LYS A 40 4.01 -32.32 -6.51
N SER A 41 4.70 -33.43 -6.27
CA SER A 41 4.50 -34.21 -5.04
C SER A 41 5.30 -33.58 -3.91
N CYS A 42 4.62 -33.12 -2.86
CA CYS A 42 5.22 -32.45 -1.71
C CYS A 42 4.98 -33.28 -0.45
N LYS A 43 6.03 -33.44 0.37
CA LYS A 43 5.89 -34.02 1.71
C LYS A 43 5.44 -32.93 2.66
N VAL A 44 4.36 -33.19 3.39
CA VAL A 44 3.75 -32.28 4.35
C VAL A 44 4.03 -32.83 5.73
N LYS A 45 4.80 -32.09 6.52
CA LYS A 45 5.02 -32.42 7.93
C LYS A 45 4.14 -31.50 8.79
N LYS A 46 3.38 -32.10 9.68
CA LYS A 46 2.54 -31.38 10.65
C LYS A 46 2.97 -31.78 12.05
N TYR A 47 3.03 -30.80 12.93
CA TYR A 47 3.43 -30.99 14.31
C TYR A 47 2.22 -30.82 15.21
N ASN A 48 1.71 -31.92 15.76
CA ASN A 48 0.49 -31.94 16.56
C ASN A 48 0.81 -31.94 18.07
N LEU A 49 0.53 -30.83 18.73
CA LEU A 49 0.74 -30.60 20.14
C LEU A 49 -0.47 -30.95 21.02
N THR A 50 -1.59 -31.44 20.47
CA THR A 50 -2.76 -31.86 21.27
C THR A 50 -2.42 -32.89 22.34
N GLY A 51 -1.41 -33.72 22.07
CA GLY A 51 -0.96 -34.77 22.99
C GLY A 51 -0.15 -34.26 24.19
N ILE A 52 0.22 -32.98 24.25
CA ILE A 52 1.04 -32.42 25.33
C ILE A 52 0.17 -31.80 26.43
N PRO A 53 0.17 -32.34 27.66
CA PRO A 53 -0.56 -31.79 28.79
C PRO A 53 -0.19 -30.33 29.07
N GLY A 54 -1.22 -29.49 29.25
CA GLY A 54 -1.06 -28.07 29.58
C GLY A 54 -0.73 -27.16 28.38
N TYR A 55 -0.59 -27.70 27.16
CA TYR A 55 -0.35 -26.87 25.97
C TYR A 55 -1.58 -26.01 25.61
N GLY A 56 -2.80 -26.54 25.77
CA GLY A 56 -4.04 -25.78 25.54
C GLY A 56 -4.20 -24.55 26.47
N ALA A 57 -3.67 -24.60 27.69
CA ALA A 57 -3.69 -23.46 28.62
C ALA A 57 -2.62 -22.41 28.28
N TYR A 58 -1.44 -22.82 27.81
CA TYR A 58 -0.41 -21.93 27.26
C TYR A 58 -0.92 -21.11 26.04
N LYS A 59 -1.93 -21.63 25.33
CA LYS A 59 -2.51 -21.06 24.11
C LYS A 59 -3.39 -19.83 24.33
N GLN A 60 -4.14 -19.73 25.43
CA GLN A 60 -5.13 -18.66 25.65
C GLN A 60 -4.52 -17.25 25.75
N GLU A 61 -3.19 -17.15 25.84
CA GLU A 61 -2.51 -15.88 26.00
C GLU A 61 -1.95 -15.26 24.69
N ARG A 62 -1.76 -16.00 23.57
CA ARG A 62 -0.77 -15.53 22.56
C ARG A 62 -0.87 -15.86 21.05
N ILE A 63 -1.85 -16.62 20.55
CA ILE A 63 -1.93 -16.94 19.11
C ILE A 63 -3.18 -16.30 18.49
N PRO A 64 -3.10 -15.65 17.31
CA PRO A 64 -4.26 -15.07 16.65
C PRO A 64 -5.38 -16.10 16.45
N GLU A 65 -6.63 -15.67 16.58
CA GLU A 65 -7.85 -16.50 16.69
C GLU A 65 -8.12 -17.49 15.52
N ASN A 66 -7.30 -17.48 14.45
CA ASN A 66 -7.66 -18.06 13.15
C ASN A 66 -6.83 -19.26 12.63
N GLN A 67 -6.08 -19.98 13.47
CA GLN A 67 -5.45 -21.27 13.11
C GLN A 67 -5.84 -22.39 14.10
N PRO A 68 -5.92 -23.67 13.70
CA PRO A 68 -6.01 -24.80 14.62
C PRO A 68 -4.72 -24.85 15.46
N VAL A 69 -4.79 -24.20 16.62
CA VAL A 69 -3.64 -23.80 17.46
C VAL A 69 -2.83 -24.99 18.01
N GLU A 70 -3.34 -26.20 17.86
CA GLU A 70 -2.71 -27.41 18.36
C GLU A 70 -1.93 -28.17 17.27
N THR A 71 -1.99 -27.74 16.01
CA THR A 71 -1.16 -28.33 14.95
C THR A 71 -0.56 -27.24 14.08
N PHE A 72 0.77 -27.17 14.00
CA PHE A 72 1.43 -26.22 13.11
C PHE A 72 2.14 -26.90 11.94
N TYR A 73 2.23 -26.16 10.83
CA TYR A 73 3.00 -26.55 9.67
C TYR A 73 4.49 -26.58 9.99
N TYR A 74 5.12 -27.75 9.84
CA TYR A 74 6.56 -27.86 9.98
C TYR A 74 7.22 -27.40 8.68
N ARG A 75 8.02 -26.34 8.76
CA ARG A 75 8.76 -25.80 7.62
C ARG A 75 10.12 -26.46 7.53
N ASP A 76 10.55 -26.83 6.33
CA ASP A 76 11.87 -27.44 6.13
C ASP A 76 13.01 -26.56 6.64
N GLU A 77 12.83 -25.23 6.56
CA GLU A 77 13.77 -24.24 7.09
C GLU A 77 14.01 -24.37 8.60
N TYR A 78 13.12 -25.01 9.37
CA TYR A 78 13.34 -25.25 10.79
C TYR A 78 14.55 -26.16 11.02
N ASN A 79 14.86 -27.09 10.10
CA ASN A 79 16.09 -27.88 10.17
C ASN A 79 17.33 -27.01 10.03
N GLU A 80 17.34 -26.06 9.09
CA GLU A 80 18.46 -25.16 8.87
C GLU A 80 18.73 -24.30 10.12
N VAL A 81 17.66 -23.85 10.81
CA VAL A 81 17.82 -23.07 12.05
C VAL A 81 18.23 -23.99 13.22
N ASP A 82 17.74 -25.23 13.31
CA ASP A 82 18.18 -26.22 14.32
C ASP A 82 19.67 -26.58 14.14
N GLU A 83 20.14 -26.73 12.91
CA GLU A 83 21.56 -26.95 12.60
C GLU A 83 22.40 -25.74 13.04
N LEU A 84 21.91 -24.53 12.79
CA LEU A 84 22.56 -23.30 13.24
C LEU A 84 22.56 -23.17 14.78
N GLU A 85 21.47 -23.55 15.45
CA GLU A 85 21.37 -23.59 16.91
C GLU A 85 22.40 -24.55 17.50
N GLN A 86 22.47 -25.78 16.98
CA GLN A 86 23.45 -26.77 17.43
C GLN A 86 24.87 -26.28 17.20
N ALA A 87 25.18 -25.76 16.01
CA ALA A 87 26.49 -25.18 15.71
C ALA A 87 26.85 -24.01 16.64
N SER A 88 25.85 -23.26 17.12
CA SER A 88 26.06 -22.15 18.05
C SER A 88 26.45 -22.59 19.47
N ALA A 89 26.27 -23.86 19.83
CA ALA A 89 26.62 -24.40 21.15
C ALA A 89 28.05 -24.96 21.25
N HIS A 90 28.76 -25.16 20.14
CA HIS A 90 30.03 -25.89 20.11
C HIS A 90 31.28 -24.99 20.24
N GLY A 91 32.06 -25.19 21.31
CA GLY A 91 33.45 -24.71 21.45
C GLY A 91 33.65 -23.20 21.68
N SER A 92 34.84 -22.68 21.34
CA SER A 92 35.22 -21.25 21.46
C SER A 92 34.45 -20.30 20.53
N MET A 93 33.50 -20.84 19.75
CA MET A 93 32.71 -20.17 18.72
C MET A 93 31.25 -19.96 19.16
N ALA A 94 30.90 -20.06 20.45
CA ALA A 94 29.52 -19.85 20.87
C ALA A 94 28.98 -18.47 20.41
N PHE A 95 27.83 -18.46 19.74
CA PHE A 95 27.24 -17.22 19.19
C PHE A 95 25.73 -17.13 19.41
N ASN A 96 25.19 -15.91 19.29
CA ASN A 96 23.76 -15.65 19.33
C ASN A 96 23.17 -15.73 17.92
N ILE A 97 21.86 -15.97 17.80
CA ILE A 97 21.14 -16.05 16.52
C ILE A 97 20.07 -14.97 16.50
N LEU A 98 20.00 -14.22 15.40
CA LEU A 98 18.92 -13.28 15.09
C LEU A 98 18.09 -13.84 13.93
N LEU A 99 16.90 -14.34 14.23
CA LEU A 99 15.96 -14.87 13.26
C LEU A 99 15.03 -13.77 12.74
N LEU A 100 15.19 -13.39 11.49
CA LEU A 100 14.45 -12.33 10.80
C LEU A 100 13.50 -12.91 9.75
N GLY A 101 12.61 -12.06 9.25
CA GLY A 101 11.77 -12.33 8.09
C GLY A 101 10.39 -11.70 8.22
N HIS A 102 9.59 -11.78 7.16
CA HIS A 102 8.28 -11.16 7.10
C HIS A 102 7.36 -11.53 8.29
N PRO A 103 6.53 -10.61 8.82
CA PRO A 103 5.59 -10.93 9.89
C PRO A 103 4.65 -12.07 9.52
N GLY A 104 4.41 -13.02 10.44
CA GLY A 104 3.45 -14.11 10.21
C GLY A 104 3.96 -15.35 9.48
N ILE A 105 5.26 -15.48 9.19
CA ILE A 105 5.81 -16.63 8.45
C ILE A 105 6.21 -17.85 9.31
N GLY A 106 5.97 -17.79 10.63
CA GLY A 106 6.26 -18.90 11.56
C GLY A 106 7.54 -18.78 12.41
N LYS A 107 8.04 -17.56 12.68
CA LYS A 107 9.19 -17.34 13.59
C LYS A 107 8.87 -17.73 15.05
N THR A 108 7.75 -17.23 15.59
CA THR A 108 7.28 -17.58 16.93
C THR A 108 6.94 -19.08 17.03
N THR A 109 6.41 -19.66 15.96
CA THR A 109 6.19 -21.11 15.83
C THR A 109 7.51 -21.88 15.90
N TYR A 110 8.57 -21.39 15.25
CA TYR A 110 9.91 -21.98 15.40
C TYR A 110 10.40 -21.95 16.85
N LEU A 111 10.23 -20.85 17.60
CA LEU A 111 10.62 -20.82 19.02
C LEU A 111 9.88 -21.89 19.84
N THR A 112 8.59 -22.10 19.57
CA THR A 112 7.81 -23.16 20.22
C THR A 112 8.34 -24.54 19.84
N TYR A 113 8.57 -24.79 18.56
CA TYR A 113 9.19 -26.02 18.07
C TYR A 113 10.57 -26.27 18.72
N CYS A 114 11.43 -25.26 18.78
CA CYS A 114 12.75 -25.32 19.38
C CYS A 114 12.66 -25.64 20.88
N LEU A 115 11.75 -24.99 21.61
CA LEU A 115 11.51 -25.26 23.03
C LEU A 115 11.16 -26.74 23.25
N VAL A 116 10.14 -27.26 22.56
CA VAL A 116 9.66 -28.64 22.77
C VAL A 116 10.77 -29.65 22.45
N ASN A 117 11.56 -29.43 21.39
CA ASN A 117 12.72 -30.27 21.07
C ASN A 117 13.80 -30.24 22.16
N ARG A 118 14.10 -29.06 22.70
CA ARG A 118 15.12 -28.91 23.76
C ARG A 118 14.67 -29.55 25.08
N LEU A 119 13.40 -29.40 25.44
CA LEU A 119 12.83 -30.06 26.63
C LEU A 119 12.93 -31.60 26.50
N ALA A 120 12.60 -32.15 25.33
CA ALA A 120 12.73 -33.58 25.05
C ALA A 120 14.18 -34.09 25.09
N ARG A 121 15.16 -33.20 24.94
CA ARG A 121 16.60 -33.48 25.08
C ARG A 121 17.14 -33.13 26.47
N LYS A 122 16.27 -32.77 27.43
CA LYS A 122 16.62 -32.34 28.79
C LYS A 122 17.61 -31.18 28.82
N GLN A 123 17.49 -30.24 27.87
CA GLN A 123 18.39 -29.11 27.72
C GLN A 123 17.83 -27.84 28.37
N PRO A 124 18.59 -27.18 29.28
CA PRO A 124 18.16 -25.94 29.93
C PRO A 124 17.76 -24.87 28.92
N THR A 125 16.55 -24.33 29.08
CA THR A 125 15.97 -23.39 28.12
C THR A 125 15.17 -22.32 28.84
N CYS A 126 15.43 -21.05 28.52
CA CYS A 126 14.66 -19.92 29.00
C CYS A 126 13.77 -19.39 27.88
N LEU A 127 12.47 -19.26 28.11
CA LEU A 127 11.49 -18.76 27.17
C LEU A 127 11.04 -17.35 27.58
N LEU A 128 11.22 -16.38 26.69
CA LEU A 128 10.83 -14.98 26.86
C LEU A 128 9.86 -14.57 25.75
N MET A 129 8.57 -14.58 26.06
CA MET A 129 7.52 -14.21 25.12
C MET A 129 6.95 -12.81 25.38
N SER A 130 7.03 -12.34 26.64
CA SER A 130 6.77 -10.95 27.03
C SER A 130 7.54 -10.59 28.31
N PRO A 131 7.47 -9.33 28.77
CA PRO A 131 8.06 -8.93 30.05
C PRO A 131 7.57 -9.75 31.26
N GLU A 132 6.32 -10.19 31.26
CA GLU A 132 5.65 -10.90 32.36
C GLU A 132 5.75 -12.42 32.24
N ASN A 133 5.86 -12.95 31.01
CA ASN A 133 5.85 -14.38 30.72
C ASN A 133 7.27 -14.86 30.38
N ARG A 134 8.07 -15.02 31.43
CA ARG A 134 9.46 -15.50 31.37
C ARG A 134 9.57 -16.80 32.17
N TYR A 135 9.97 -17.89 31.52
CA TYR A 135 10.04 -19.20 32.16
C TYR A 135 11.38 -19.88 31.90
N LEU A 136 12.03 -20.33 32.96
CA LEU A 136 13.21 -21.18 32.90
C LEU A 136 12.81 -22.64 33.10
N PHE A 137 13.20 -23.49 32.15
CA PHE A 137 13.02 -24.93 32.18
C PHE A 137 14.37 -25.59 32.47
N VAL A 138 14.44 -26.35 33.56
CA VAL A 138 15.62 -27.08 34.04
C VAL A 138 15.18 -28.40 34.68
N ASP A 139 16.12 -29.29 34.98
CA ASP A 139 15.89 -30.58 35.62
C ASP A 139 15.11 -30.51 36.94
N GLU A 140 15.25 -29.45 37.74
CA GLU A 140 14.44 -29.27 38.96
C GLU A 140 12.97 -28.87 38.69
N GLY A 141 12.64 -28.47 37.46
CA GLY A 141 11.30 -28.06 37.07
C GLY A 141 11.27 -26.73 36.32
N VAL A 142 10.18 -25.98 36.53
CA VAL A 142 9.94 -24.71 35.83
C VAL A 142 9.91 -23.56 36.83
N PHE A 143 10.75 -22.55 36.58
CA PHE A 143 10.81 -21.32 37.36
C PHE A 143 10.24 -20.16 36.55
N HIS A 144 9.35 -19.38 37.17
CA HIS A 144 8.93 -18.10 36.62
C HIS A 144 9.98 -17.03 36.96
N ILE A 145 10.41 -16.26 35.96
CA ILE A 145 11.39 -15.20 36.14
C ILE A 145 10.65 -13.85 36.20
N PRO A 146 10.76 -13.09 37.30
CA PRO A 146 10.16 -11.76 37.39
C PRO A 146 10.66 -10.81 36.31
N GLY A 147 9.83 -9.82 35.96
CA GLY A 147 10.14 -8.82 34.95
C GLY A 147 11.33 -7.89 35.28
N ASP A 148 11.63 -7.71 36.57
CA ASP A 148 12.71 -6.85 37.07
C ASP A 148 14.08 -7.53 36.91
N GLU A 149 14.96 -6.92 36.10
CA GLU A 149 16.33 -7.36 35.83
C GLU A 149 17.17 -7.57 37.09
N ARG A 150 16.92 -6.84 38.18
CA ARG A 150 17.69 -6.96 39.43
C ARG A 150 17.45 -8.30 40.12
N ALA A 151 16.30 -8.94 39.87
CA ALA A 151 15.95 -10.25 40.41
C ALA A 151 16.51 -11.42 39.57
N VAL A 152 16.94 -11.17 38.33
CA VAL A 152 17.48 -12.19 37.41
C VAL A 152 18.98 -12.48 37.70
N ASP A 153 19.58 -11.77 38.64
CA ASP A 153 20.97 -12.00 39.08
C ASP A 153 21.07 -13.11 40.15
N ASP A 154 19.96 -13.85 40.38
CA ASP A 154 19.84 -14.87 41.41
C ASP A 154 20.68 -16.13 41.09
N LEU A 155 21.09 -16.80 42.17
CA LEU A 155 22.10 -17.87 42.22
C LEU A 155 21.86 -19.03 41.22
N VAL A 156 20.61 -19.26 40.81
CA VAL A 156 20.16 -20.30 39.87
C VAL A 156 20.69 -20.06 38.44
N LEU A 157 20.84 -18.79 38.03
CA LEU A 157 21.27 -18.43 36.67
C LEU A 157 22.81 -18.35 36.53
N ARG A 158 23.54 -18.25 37.65
CA ARG A 158 25.01 -18.08 37.66
C ARG A 158 25.80 -19.37 37.43
N HIS A 159 25.22 -20.53 37.76
CA HIS A 159 25.94 -21.82 37.77
C HIS A 159 25.67 -22.72 36.55
N ARG A 160 24.71 -22.36 35.68
CA ARG A 160 24.32 -23.16 34.49
C ARG A 160 24.58 -22.38 33.20
N THR A 161 25.83 -22.35 32.72
CA THR A 161 26.26 -21.35 31.73
C THR A 161 26.63 -21.89 30.35
N LEU A 162 26.95 -23.18 30.18
CA LEU A 162 27.50 -23.65 28.90
C LEU A 162 26.41 -24.13 27.89
N ASP A 163 25.32 -24.74 28.36
CA ASP A 163 24.29 -25.32 27.47
C ASP A 163 22.94 -24.59 27.47
N SER A 164 22.81 -23.53 28.27
CA SER A 164 21.56 -22.79 28.44
C SER A 164 21.27 -21.88 27.24
N LEU A 165 20.04 -21.96 26.71
CA LEU A 165 19.59 -21.14 25.58
C LEU A 165 18.39 -20.28 25.96
N VAL A 166 18.43 -19.02 25.54
CA VAL A 166 17.29 -18.08 25.63
C VAL A 166 16.55 -18.04 24.29
N LEU A 167 15.25 -18.28 24.32
CA LEU A 167 14.34 -18.11 23.20
C LEU A 167 13.54 -16.84 23.43
N TYR A 168 13.73 -15.83 22.58
CA TYR A 168 13.20 -14.49 22.80
C TYR A 168 12.41 -14.02 21.57
N ASP A 169 11.11 -13.72 21.73
CA ASP A 169 10.29 -13.10 20.68
C ASP A 169 10.14 -11.58 20.81
N LEU A 170 10.65 -10.82 19.82
CA LEU A 170 10.42 -9.37 19.71
C LEU A 170 9.10 -9.05 18.99
N ASN A 171 8.02 -9.06 19.77
CA ASN A 171 6.67 -8.72 19.33
C ASN A 171 6.29 -7.26 19.70
N GLU A 172 5.00 -6.91 19.65
CA GLU A 172 4.54 -5.55 20.00
C GLU A 172 4.61 -5.28 21.51
N GLU A 173 4.40 -6.30 22.35
CA GLU A 173 4.52 -6.21 23.82
C GLU A 173 5.99 -6.16 24.27
N HIS A 174 6.87 -6.79 23.51
CA HIS A 174 8.30 -6.92 23.81
C HIS A 174 9.14 -6.28 22.69
N ALA A 175 9.03 -4.95 22.57
CA ALA A 175 9.49 -4.24 21.37
C ALA A 175 11.02 -4.14 21.21
N ARG A 176 11.81 -4.35 22.27
CA ARG A 176 13.28 -4.23 22.23
C ARG A 176 13.96 -5.26 23.12
N VAL A 177 15.08 -5.82 22.65
CA VAL A 177 15.96 -6.65 23.49
C VAL A 177 16.86 -5.73 24.30
N GLU A 178 16.90 -5.94 25.60
CA GLU A 178 17.88 -5.28 26.45
C GLU A 178 19.25 -6.00 26.38
N PRO A 179 20.36 -5.31 26.05
CA PRO A 179 21.65 -5.96 25.85
C PRO A 179 22.22 -6.66 27.09
N SER A 180 21.89 -6.19 28.30
CA SER A 180 22.32 -6.71 29.61
C SER A 180 21.69 -8.06 29.94
N LEU A 181 20.46 -8.28 29.49
CA LEU A 181 19.66 -9.44 29.86
C LEU A 181 20.30 -10.74 29.33
N PHE A 182 20.42 -11.74 30.22
CA PHE A 182 21.02 -13.05 29.95
C PHE A 182 22.37 -12.98 29.20
N ARG A 183 23.25 -12.05 29.59
CA ARG A 183 24.55 -11.83 28.92
C ARG A 183 25.44 -13.07 28.84
N LYS A 184 25.33 -13.97 29.82
CA LYS A 184 26.12 -15.20 29.91
C LYS A 184 25.54 -16.36 29.08
N TRP A 185 24.31 -16.23 28.59
CA TRP A 185 23.62 -17.30 27.88
C TRP A 185 23.55 -16.97 26.39
N ARG A 186 23.53 -18.02 25.55
CA ARG A 186 23.22 -17.86 24.13
C ARG A 186 21.75 -17.50 23.99
N ALA A 187 21.42 -16.75 22.93
CA ALA A 187 20.04 -16.41 22.61
C ALA A 187 19.72 -16.64 21.14
N ILE A 188 18.52 -17.16 20.89
CA ILE A 188 17.81 -17.01 19.62
C ILE A 188 16.77 -15.91 19.82
N VAL A 189 16.95 -14.81 19.11
CA VAL A 189 16.02 -13.68 19.11
C VAL A 189 15.26 -13.69 17.79
N THR A 190 13.93 -13.73 17.84
CA THR A 190 13.08 -13.54 16.65
C THR A 190 12.64 -12.08 16.56
N SER A 191 12.66 -11.51 15.35
CA SER A 191 12.11 -10.16 15.13
C SER A 191 11.48 -10.01 13.76
N SER A 192 10.49 -9.12 13.68
CA SER A 192 10.09 -8.49 12.41
C SER A 192 11.27 -7.70 11.81
N PRO A 193 11.27 -7.40 10.51
CA PRO A 193 12.38 -6.71 9.83
C PRO A 193 12.35 -5.20 10.13
N ARG A 194 12.43 -4.84 11.41
CA ARG A 194 12.38 -3.47 11.93
C ARG A 194 13.64 -3.24 12.76
N PRO A 195 14.69 -2.61 12.19
CA PRO A 195 15.98 -2.44 12.87
C PRO A 195 15.88 -1.81 14.27
N SER A 196 14.94 -0.88 14.48
CA SER A 196 14.69 -0.22 15.77
C SER A 196 14.36 -1.15 16.93
N ARG A 197 14.07 -2.44 16.68
CA ARG A 197 13.81 -3.46 17.70
C ARG A 197 15.07 -4.19 18.19
N TYR A 198 16.06 -4.37 17.32
CA TYR A 198 17.19 -5.27 17.58
C TYR A 198 18.57 -4.68 17.31
N GLN A 199 18.67 -3.50 16.68
CA GLN A 199 19.93 -2.98 16.18
C GLN A 199 20.96 -2.74 17.31
N ASP A 200 20.53 -2.29 18.47
CA ASP A 200 21.44 -2.10 19.61
C ASP A 200 21.91 -3.43 20.18
N TRP A 201 21.03 -4.43 20.28
CA TRP A 201 21.43 -5.79 20.64
C TRP A 201 22.40 -6.40 19.62
N VAL A 202 22.20 -6.17 18.32
CA VAL A 202 23.14 -6.61 17.27
C VAL A 202 24.52 -6.00 17.46
N LYS A 203 24.61 -4.69 17.76
CA LYS A 203 25.89 -4.01 18.01
C LYS A 203 26.63 -4.62 19.20
N HIS A 204 25.92 -4.98 20.27
CA HIS A 204 26.52 -5.46 21.51
C HIS A 204 26.78 -6.96 21.56
N ARG A 205 25.94 -7.77 20.91
CA ARG A 205 25.91 -9.24 21.05
C ARG A 205 26.29 -9.98 19.75
N MET A 206 26.52 -9.24 18.67
CA MET A 206 27.03 -9.70 17.37
C MET A 206 26.44 -11.05 16.92
N PRO A 207 25.11 -11.19 16.83
CA PRO A 207 24.47 -12.43 16.46
C PRO A 207 24.74 -12.79 14.99
N LYS A 208 24.72 -14.08 14.66
CA LYS A 208 24.52 -14.52 13.29
C LYS A 208 23.07 -14.30 12.88
N LYS A 209 22.86 -13.65 11.73
CA LYS A 209 21.52 -13.42 11.18
C LYS A 209 21.07 -14.64 10.39
N PHE A 210 19.79 -14.98 10.53
CA PHE A 210 19.10 -15.93 9.66
C PHE A 210 17.78 -15.31 9.22
N VAL A 211 17.64 -15.00 7.94
CA VAL A 211 16.41 -14.52 7.33
C VAL A 211 15.63 -15.75 6.85
N MET A 212 14.40 -15.93 7.34
CA MET A 212 13.49 -16.97 6.88
C MET A 212 12.79 -16.55 5.59
N LYS A 213 12.47 -17.53 4.72
CA LYS A 213 11.64 -17.26 3.55
C LYS A 213 10.19 -17.04 3.96
N THR A 214 9.50 -16.24 3.16
CA THR A 214 8.03 -16.28 3.06
C THR A 214 7.58 -17.63 2.53
N TRP A 215 6.31 -17.96 2.76
CA TRP A 215 5.79 -19.27 2.41
C TRP A 215 5.75 -19.46 0.89
N SER A 216 6.20 -20.61 0.40
CA SER A 216 6.02 -20.98 -1.00
C SER A 216 4.57 -21.36 -1.30
N TRP A 217 4.22 -21.41 -2.58
CA TRP A 217 2.90 -21.90 -2.98
C TRP A 217 2.64 -23.33 -2.49
N GLU A 218 3.66 -24.19 -2.52
CA GLU A 218 3.55 -25.55 -1.98
C GLU A 218 3.29 -25.57 -0.48
N GLU A 219 3.96 -24.73 0.30
CA GLU A 219 3.71 -24.61 1.73
C GLU A 219 2.27 -24.12 2.00
N VAL A 220 1.82 -23.08 1.28
CA VAL A 220 0.47 -22.53 1.42
C VAL A 220 -0.59 -23.55 1.04
N TYR A 221 -0.45 -24.16 -0.13
CA TYR A 221 -1.41 -25.14 -0.61
C TYR A 221 -1.53 -26.27 0.38
N THR A 222 -0.43 -26.90 0.78
CA THR A 222 -0.47 -28.05 1.70
C THR A 222 -1.00 -27.70 3.09
N ALA A 223 -0.65 -26.51 3.58
CA ALA A 223 -1.14 -26.03 4.87
C ALA A 223 -2.60 -25.57 4.86
N ARG A 224 -3.25 -25.41 3.69
CA ARG A 224 -4.66 -25.00 3.59
C ARG A 224 -5.61 -25.90 4.37
N SER A 225 -5.26 -27.18 4.51
CA SER A 225 -6.01 -28.17 5.32
C SER A 225 -6.02 -27.86 6.81
N MET A 226 -5.18 -26.92 7.26
CA MET A 226 -5.13 -26.39 8.62
C MET A 226 -5.68 -24.96 8.68
N SER A 227 -6.36 -24.48 7.64
CA SER A 227 -7.01 -23.17 7.67
C SER A 227 -8.36 -23.28 8.37
N LEU A 228 -8.73 -22.28 9.18
CA LEU A 228 -10.12 -22.10 9.60
C LEU A 228 -10.98 -21.43 8.53
N VAL A 229 -10.33 -20.87 7.50
CA VAL A 229 -10.98 -20.26 6.34
C VAL A 229 -11.10 -21.28 5.23
N GLU A 230 -12.34 -21.55 4.81
CA GLU A 230 -12.63 -22.40 3.67
C GLU A 230 -12.51 -21.58 2.38
N ARG A 231 -11.69 -22.08 1.45
CA ARG A 231 -11.53 -21.54 0.09
C ARG A 231 -11.28 -22.71 -0.84
N ASP A 232 -11.80 -22.62 -2.06
CA ASP A 232 -11.39 -23.53 -3.12
C ASP A 232 -9.94 -23.27 -3.55
N THR A 233 -9.40 -24.13 -4.42
CA THR A 233 -8.01 -24.05 -4.87
C THR A 233 -7.70 -22.77 -5.64
N ASP A 234 -8.65 -22.26 -6.43
CA ASP A 234 -8.45 -21.06 -7.24
C ASP A 234 -8.46 -19.82 -6.37
N ALA A 235 -9.35 -19.75 -5.38
CA ALA A 235 -9.38 -18.69 -4.37
C ALA A 235 -8.09 -18.67 -3.51
N TRP A 236 -7.52 -19.83 -3.15
CA TRP A 236 -6.20 -19.89 -2.51
C TRP A 236 -5.08 -19.35 -3.41
N ARG A 237 -5.12 -19.69 -4.70
CA ARG A 237 -4.15 -19.23 -5.68
C ARG A 237 -4.23 -17.71 -5.86
N ASP A 238 -5.44 -17.17 -6.03
CA ASP A 238 -5.66 -15.73 -6.19
C ASP A 238 -5.21 -14.96 -4.95
N ALA A 239 -5.53 -15.48 -3.75
CA ALA A 239 -5.03 -14.91 -2.50
C ALA A 239 -3.50 -14.94 -2.44
N PHE A 240 -2.85 -16.03 -2.86
CA PHE A 240 -1.38 -16.11 -2.92
C PHE A 240 -0.77 -15.11 -3.90
N LEU A 241 -1.31 -15.01 -5.10
CA LEU A 241 -0.83 -14.06 -6.13
C LEU A 241 -1.04 -12.60 -5.70
N LYS A 242 -2.02 -12.34 -4.84
CA LYS A 242 -2.36 -11.01 -4.34
C LYS A 242 -1.56 -10.61 -3.10
N TRP A 243 -1.49 -11.49 -2.11
CA TRP A 243 -0.93 -11.22 -0.78
C TRP A 243 0.45 -11.83 -0.55
N GLY A 244 0.98 -12.57 -1.52
CA GLY A 244 2.27 -13.24 -1.46
C GLY A 244 2.30 -14.35 -0.40
N GLY A 245 3.51 -14.82 -0.06
CA GLY A 245 3.76 -15.89 0.91
C GLY A 245 3.58 -15.52 2.38
N SER A 246 2.71 -14.57 2.71
CA SER A 246 2.43 -14.19 4.10
C SER A 246 1.31 -15.04 4.67
N ALA A 247 1.63 -16.06 5.49
CA ALA A 247 0.59 -16.90 6.10
C ALA A 247 -0.39 -16.09 6.96
N ARG A 248 0.04 -14.98 7.58
CA ARG A 248 -0.87 -14.08 8.29
C ARG A 248 -1.97 -13.51 7.39
N TYR A 249 -1.63 -13.12 6.16
CA TYR A 249 -2.62 -12.56 5.23
C TYR A 249 -3.45 -13.66 4.59
N LEU A 250 -2.79 -14.74 4.16
CA LEU A 250 -3.44 -15.83 3.46
C LEU A 250 -4.46 -16.57 4.34
N PHE A 251 -4.20 -16.73 5.63
CA PHE A 251 -5.09 -17.44 6.56
C PHE A 251 -5.98 -16.48 7.36
N SER A 252 -6.06 -15.19 6.99
CA SER A 252 -7.00 -14.24 7.60
C SER A 252 -8.44 -14.57 7.21
N SER A 253 -9.35 -14.54 8.19
CA SER A 253 -10.80 -14.70 7.97
C SER A 253 -11.47 -13.47 7.39
N SER A 254 -10.84 -12.29 7.51
CA SER A 254 -11.36 -11.02 6.97
C SER A 254 -10.44 -10.48 5.88
N GLU A 255 -10.83 -10.62 4.62
CA GLU A 255 -10.12 -10.01 3.50
C GLU A 255 -10.40 -8.49 3.42
N GLY A 256 -11.58 -8.05 3.86
CA GLY A 256 -11.93 -6.63 3.92
C GLY A 256 -10.97 -5.82 4.78
N ASP A 257 -10.61 -6.33 5.96
CA ASP A 257 -9.67 -5.66 6.86
C ASP A 257 -8.26 -5.60 6.27
N LEU A 258 -7.86 -6.61 5.49
CA LEU A 258 -6.57 -6.61 4.79
C LEU A 258 -6.54 -5.55 3.69
N GLU A 259 -7.63 -5.39 2.95
CA GLU A 259 -7.77 -4.36 1.91
C GLU A 259 -7.74 -2.95 2.49
N GLU A 260 -8.46 -2.71 3.58
CA GLU A 260 -8.43 -1.42 4.29
C GLU A 260 -7.01 -1.13 4.82
N ALA A 261 -6.41 -2.12 5.49
CA ALA A 261 -5.06 -2.03 5.99
C ALA A 261 -4.00 -1.79 4.90
N LEU A 262 -4.22 -2.31 3.68
CA LEU A 262 -3.40 -2.07 2.51
C LEU A 262 -3.55 -0.63 2.01
N LYS A 263 -4.79 -0.13 1.90
CA LYS A 263 -5.06 1.26 1.48
C LYS A 263 -4.42 2.25 2.45
N ASP A 264 -4.54 2.03 3.76
CA ASP A 264 -3.88 2.85 4.78
C ASP A 264 -2.36 2.83 4.63
N ALA A 265 -1.79 1.66 4.37
CA ALA A 265 -0.35 1.52 4.18
C ALA A 265 0.11 2.27 2.91
N ALA A 266 -0.66 2.19 1.83
CA ALA A 266 -0.38 2.89 0.59
C ALA A 266 -0.47 4.42 0.75
N GLN A 267 -1.44 4.92 1.52
CA GLN A 267 -1.56 6.36 1.83
C GLN A 267 -0.36 6.88 2.62
N GLN A 268 0.18 6.07 3.53
CA GLN A 268 1.33 6.45 4.38
C GLN A 268 2.69 6.10 3.74
N ALA A 269 2.69 5.57 2.52
CA ALA A 269 3.90 5.12 1.87
C ALA A 269 4.69 6.30 1.29
N ASP A 270 5.97 6.39 1.65
CA ASP A 270 6.93 7.15 0.84
C ASP A 270 7.49 6.23 -0.24
N VAL A 271 6.95 6.33 -1.46
CA VAL A 271 7.34 5.48 -2.59
C VAL A 271 8.82 5.64 -2.95
N LYS A 272 9.41 6.81 -2.75
CA LYS A 272 10.84 7.00 -2.98
C LYS A 272 11.66 6.11 -2.06
N THR A 273 11.28 6.02 -0.79
CA THR A 273 11.94 5.13 0.19
C THR A 273 11.65 3.65 -0.03
N LEU A 274 10.52 3.31 -0.65
CA LEU A 274 10.22 1.93 -1.07
C LEU A 274 11.17 1.48 -2.19
N LEU A 275 11.39 2.33 -3.19
CA LEU A 275 12.20 2.03 -4.38
C LEU A 275 13.71 1.97 -4.11
N ILE A 276 14.21 2.74 -3.14
CA ILE A 276 15.65 2.81 -2.83
C ILE A 276 16.12 1.57 -2.02
N GLY A 277 15.21 0.80 -1.42
CA GLY A 277 15.52 -0.51 -0.84
C GLY A 277 16.51 -0.51 0.34
N THR A 278 16.78 0.63 0.99
CA THR A 278 17.77 0.73 2.07
C THR A 278 17.25 0.20 3.41
N ASP A 279 18.13 -0.33 4.25
CA ASP A 279 17.80 -0.80 5.61
C ASP A 279 17.14 0.29 6.49
N SER A 280 17.48 1.57 6.30
CA SER A 280 16.88 2.70 7.03
C SER A 280 15.41 2.92 6.67
N SER A 281 14.96 2.44 5.51
CA SER A 281 13.59 2.57 5.01
C SER A 281 12.62 1.51 5.58
N MET A 282 13.13 0.56 6.37
CA MET A 282 12.37 -0.52 7.04
C MET A 282 11.74 -0.09 8.39
N ALA A 283 11.92 1.17 8.80
CA ALA A 283 11.39 1.69 10.06
C ALA A 283 9.86 1.93 10.06
N ASN A 284 9.22 2.02 8.88
CA ASN A 284 7.78 2.29 8.80
C ASN A 284 6.97 1.05 9.20
N LYS A 285 6.14 1.19 10.25
CA LYS A 285 5.29 0.12 10.79
C LYS A 285 4.37 -0.51 9.74
N HIS A 286 3.95 0.22 8.70
CA HIS A 286 3.00 -0.26 7.69
C HIS A 286 3.65 -0.93 6.46
N ARG A 287 4.98 -0.84 6.30
CA ARG A 287 5.69 -1.29 5.09
C ARG A 287 5.54 -2.79 4.81
N HIS A 288 5.44 -3.62 5.84
CA HIS A 288 5.20 -5.06 5.69
C HIS A 288 3.85 -5.41 5.03
N ARG A 289 2.96 -4.45 4.79
CA ARG A 289 1.73 -4.64 4.00
C ARG A 289 1.93 -4.37 2.51
N LEU A 290 3.09 -3.82 2.13
CA LEU A 290 3.44 -3.43 0.75
C LEU A 290 4.58 -4.28 0.19
N VAL A 291 5.52 -4.69 1.05
CA VAL A 291 6.69 -5.49 0.66
C VAL A 291 6.81 -6.78 1.46
N LEU A 292 7.30 -7.83 0.79
CA LEU A 292 7.79 -9.04 1.43
C LEU A 292 9.24 -8.84 1.87
N ALA A 293 9.60 -9.49 2.99
CA ALA A 293 10.96 -9.57 3.47
C ALA A 293 11.42 -11.01 3.34
N ASN A 294 12.38 -11.25 2.44
CA ASN A 294 12.92 -12.56 2.09
C ASN A 294 14.46 -12.54 2.17
N PRO A 295 15.12 -13.71 2.21
CA PRO A 295 16.56 -13.79 2.01
C PRO A 295 16.96 -13.19 0.65
N LEU A 296 18.10 -12.53 0.60
CA LEU A 296 18.64 -12.03 -0.67
C LEU A 296 18.95 -13.20 -1.59
N HIS A 297 18.42 -13.16 -2.82
CA HIS A 297 18.80 -14.08 -3.89
C HIS A 297 19.60 -13.32 -4.94
N LYS A 298 20.83 -13.76 -5.22
CA LYS A 298 21.70 -13.14 -6.22
C LYS A 298 22.41 -14.24 -7.00
N ASN A 299 22.33 -14.18 -8.34
CA ASN A 299 22.97 -15.14 -9.24
C ASN A 299 22.59 -16.62 -8.96
N GLY A 300 21.36 -16.88 -8.51
CA GLY A 300 20.89 -18.23 -8.17
C GLY A 300 21.27 -18.71 -6.77
N GLU A 301 22.07 -17.94 -6.02
CA GLU A 301 22.45 -18.25 -4.65
C GLU A 301 21.61 -17.45 -3.64
N MET A 302 21.24 -18.10 -2.54
CA MET A 302 20.50 -17.50 -1.43
C MET A 302 21.46 -17.13 -0.29
N SER A 303 21.39 -15.89 0.18
CA SER A 303 22.07 -15.41 1.39
C SER A 303 21.07 -15.27 2.53
N ARG A 304 21.29 -16.05 3.61
CA ARG A 304 20.47 -16.05 4.83
C ARG A 304 20.79 -14.88 5.76
N ASP A 305 21.93 -14.24 5.60
CA ASP A 305 22.43 -13.17 6.46
C ASP A 305 21.98 -11.77 5.97
N ILE A 306 21.56 -11.67 4.71
CA ILE A 306 21.09 -10.44 4.08
C ILE A 306 19.60 -10.56 3.72
N MET A 307 18.85 -9.52 4.04
CA MET A 307 17.43 -9.42 3.73
C MET A 307 17.23 -8.58 2.47
N ALA A 308 16.36 -9.07 1.58
CA ALA A 308 15.83 -8.33 0.46
C ALA A 308 14.37 -7.95 0.71
N SER A 309 13.96 -6.80 0.19
CA SER A 309 12.57 -6.33 0.20
C SER A 309 12.05 -6.22 -1.23
N GLU A 310 10.89 -6.80 -1.48
CA GLU A 310 10.25 -6.80 -2.80
C GLU A 310 8.77 -6.48 -2.66
N LEU A 311 8.17 -5.75 -3.61
CA LEU A 311 6.74 -5.51 -3.61
C LEU A 311 5.99 -6.85 -3.65
N ILE A 312 4.94 -6.98 -2.84
CA ILE A 312 4.24 -8.26 -2.63
C ILE A 312 3.67 -8.84 -3.93
N SER A 313 3.03 -8.00 -4.75
CA SER A 313 2.34 -8.44 -5.95
C SER A 313 2.10 -7.30 -6.95
N PRO A 314 1.83 -7.63 -8.23
CA PRO A 314 1.36 -6.65 -9.21
C PRO A 314 0.07 -5.92 -8.78
N TYR A 315 -0.82 -6.59 -8.03
CA TYR A 315 -2.03 -5.96 -7.48
C TYR A 315 -1.67 -4.83 -6.52
N ILE A 316 -0.83 -5.10 -5.52
CA ILE A 316 -0.39 -4.11 -4.53
C ILE A 316 0.39 -2.98 -5.21
N THR A 317 1.20 -3.29 -6.23
CA THR A 317 1.88 -2.28 -7.04
C THR A 317 0.88 -1.34 -7.72
N ARG A 318 -0.22 -1.84 -8.28
CA ARG A 318 -1.26 -0.98 -8.89
C ARG A 318 -1.93 -0.09 -7.85
N VAL A 319 -2.28 -0.63 -6.68
CA VAL A 319 -2.86 0.15 -5.58
C VAL A 319 -1.92 1.30 -5.16
N LEU A 320 -0.62 1.03 -5.06
CA LEU A 320 0.38 2.07 -4.77
C LEU A 320 0.47 3.13 -5.87
N VAL A 321 0.50 2.73 -7.14
CA VAL A 321 0.55 3.66 -8.28
C VAL A 321 -0.69 4.55 -8.33
N GLU A 322 -1.88 3.98 -8.17
CA GLU A 322 -3.14 4.72 -8.12
C GLU A 322 -3.17 5.71 -6.95
N GLN A 323 -2.66 5.31 -5.78
CA GLN A 323 -2.56 6.21 -4.63
C GLN A 323 -1.60 7.37 -4.89
N CYS A 324 -0.42 7.10 -5.48
CA CYS A 324 0.53 8.15 -5.86
C CYS A 324 -0.05 9.14 -6.88
N GLN A 325 -0.79 8.64 -7.88
CA GLN A 325 -1.46 9.49 -8.85
C GLN A 325 -2.49 10.40 -8.17
N LYS A 326 -3.31 9.85 -7.27
CA LYS A 326 -4.29 10.62 -6.50
C LYS A 326 -3.65 11.71 -5.65
N GLU A 327 -2.58 11.38 -4.91
CA GLU A 327 -1.87 12.37 -4.08
C GLU A 327 -1.18 13.45 -4.92
N MET A 328 -0.56 13.08 -6.04
CA MET A 328 0.06 14.05 -6.94
C MET A 328 -1.00 15.00 -7.53
N THR A 329 -2.12 14.46 -8.00
CA THR A 329 -3.24 15.28 -8.51
C THR A 329 -3.80 16.19 -7.41
N ARG A 330 -4.03 15.67 -6.20
CA ARG A 330 -4.52 16.47 -5.07
C ARG A 330 -3.55 17.61 -4.74
N SER A 331 -2.26 17.31 -4.64
CA SER A 331 -1.23 18.32 -4.37
C SER A 331 -1.18 19.42 -5.44
N LEU A 332 -1.32 19.07 -6.72
CA LEU A 332 -1.41 20.07 -7.79
C LEU A 332 -2.66 20.94 -7.66
N ILE A 333 -3.82 20.36 -7.34
CA ILE A 333 -5.07 21.11 -7.12
C ILE A 333 -4.93 22.05 -5.91
N GLU A 334 -4.42 21.56 -4.78
CA GLU A 334 -4.21 22.36 -3.57
C GLU A 334 -3.24 23.52 -3.82
N ASN A 335 -2.18 23.31 -4.60
CA ASN A 335 -1.24 24.36 -4.97
C ASN A 335 -1.91 25.42 -5.86
N VAL A 336 -2.70 25.01 -6.84
CA VAL A 336 -3.50 25.94 -7.66
C VAL A 336 -4.47 26.73 -6.78
N GLU A 337 -5.21 26.08 -5.88
CA GLU A 337 -6.13 26.76 -4.96
C GLU A 337 -5.41 27.76 -4.05
N ARG A 338 -4.27 27.39 -3.48
CA ARG A 338 -3.46 28.26 -2.62
C ARG A 338 -2.96 29.49 -3.38
N SER A 339 -2.42 29.31 -4.57
CA SER A 339 -1.98 30.43 -5.43
C SER A 339 -3.16 31.34 -5.80
N LEU A 340 -4.33 30.76 -6.10
CA LEU A 340 -5.55 31.52 -6.39
C LEU A 340 -5.99 32.39 -5.21
N LEU A 341 -5.97 31.84 -3.99
CA LEU A 341 -6.34 32.51 -2.73
C LEU A 341 -5.41 33.67 -2.35
N HIS A 342 -4.09 33.47 -2.49
CA HIS A 342 -3.12 34.48 -2.06
C HIS A 342 -2.85 35.57 -3.10
N GLY A 343 -3.53 35.55 -4.25
CA GLY A 343 -3.33 36.55 -5.30
C GLY A 343 -2.05 36.39 -6.11
N VAL A 344 -1.15 35.50 -5.68
CA VAL A 344 0.13 35.18 -6.33
C VAL A 344 -0.14 34.08 -7.37
N VAL A 345 -0.62 34.47 -8.54
CA VAL A 345 -0.77 33.51 -9.64
C VAL A 345 0.31 33.77 -10.68
N GLY A 346 1.25 32.84 -10.78
CA GLY A 346 2.21 32.80 -11.86
C GLY A 346 1.59 32.25 -13.15
N SER A 347 2.40 32.21 -14.21
CA SER A 347 1.98 31.62 -15.49
C SER A 347 1.67 30.13 -15.38
N GLN A 348 2.33 29.41 -14.47
CA GLN A 348 2.19 27.96 -14.31
C GLN A 348 0.84 27.55 -13.71
N GLU A 349 0.36 28.27 -12.69
CA GLU A 349 -0.93 27.94 -12.07
C GLU A 349 -2.11 28.32 -12.97
N GLY A 350 -1.93 29.34 -13.82
CA GLY A 350 -2.87 29.63 -14.91
C GLY A 350 -3.00 28.45 -15.89
N PHE A 351 -1.87 27.87 -16.32
CA PHE A 351 -1.88 26.68 -17.19
C PHE A 351 -2.51 25.47 -16.52
N LEU A 352 -2.20 25.21 -15.24
CA LEU A 352 -2.80 24.09 -14.51
C LEU A 352 -4.31 24.27 -14.33
N PHE A 353 -4.76 25.48 -14.00
CA PHE A 353 -6.19 25.80 -13.92
C PHE A 353 -6.90 25.57 -15.25
N GLU A 354 -6.31 25.99 -16.36
CA GLU A 354 -6.85 25.76 -17.71
C GLU A 354 -6.97 24.27 -18.02
N GLU A 355 -5.94 23.46 -17.74
CA GLU A 355 -5.98 22.00 -17.98
C GLU A 355 -7.03 21.29 -17.11
N PHE A 356 -7.11 21.61 -15.81
CA PHE A 356 -8.17 21.07 -14.95
C PHE A 356 -9.55 21.52 -15.41
N GLY A 357 -9.67 22.80 -15.76
CA GLY A 357 -10.90 23.40 -16.22
C GLY A 357 -11.44 22.80 -17.51
N HIS A 358 -10.57 22.47 -18.47
CA HIS A 358 -10.98 21.77 -19.69
C HIS A 358 -11.66 20.42 -19.39
N THR A 359 -11.10 19.65 -18.46
CA THR A 359 -11.67 18.35 -18.07
C THR A 359 -13.03 18.52 -17.40
N ILE A 360 -13.16 19.50 -16.50
CA ILE A 360 -14.43 19.80 -15.81
C ILE A 360 -15.49 20.28 -16.81
N VAL A 361 -15.14 21.21 -17.71
CA VAL A 361 -16.06 21.76 -18.73
C VAL A 361 -16.55 20.67 -19.68
N GLN A 362 -15.69 19.74 -20.11
CA GLN A 362 -16.12 18.62 -20.95
C GLN A 362 -17.17 17.73 -20.25
N ARG A 363 -16.97 17.43 -18.96
CA ARG A 363 -17.98 16.71 -18.17
C ARG A 363 -19.28 17.51 -18.05
N TYR A 364 -19.19 18.82 -17.81
CA TYR A 364 -20.34 19.71 -17.75
C TYR A 364 -21.10 19.79 -19.08
N LEU A 365 -20.42 19.73 -20.22
CA LEU A 365 -21.06 19.72 -21.53
C LEU A 365 -21.93 18.48 -21.75
N LYS A 366 -21.50 17.32 -21.22
CA LYS A 366 -22.25 16.07 -21.23
C LYS A 366 -23.51 16.10 -20.35
N HIS A 367 -23.41 16.66 -19.14
CA HIS A 367 -24.51 16.65 -18.17
C HIS A 367 -25.38 17.92 -18.18
N GLY A 368 -24.88 19.00 -18.77
CA GLY A 368 -25.41 20.35 -18.68
C GLY A 368 -24.86 21.12 -17.48
N PHE A 369 -24.83 22.45 -17.60
CA PHE A 369 -24.37 23.36 -16.54
C PHE A 369 -25.09 24.71 -16.60
N GLU A 370 -24.93 25.52 -15.56
CA GLU A 370 -25.45 26.88 -15.51
C GLU A 370 -24.30 27.89 -15.53
N ALA A 371 -24.46 28.97 -16.30
CA ALA A 371 -23.53 30.10 -16.32
C ALA A 371 -24.30 31.40 -16.18
N GLN A 372 -23.72 32.35 -15.44
CA GLN A 372 -24.32 33.65 -15.16
C GLN A 372 -24.06 34.61 -16.32
N GLU A 373 -25.07 35.33 -16.78
CA GLU A 373 -24.91 36.38 -17.79
C GLU A 373 -24.12 37.58 -17.24
N LEU A 374 -23.17 38.07 -18.03
CA LEU A 374 -22.43 39.29 -17.69
C LEU A 374 -23.27 40.54 -17.99
N LEU A 375 -23.04 41.63 -17.27
CA LEU A 375 -23.77 42.88 -17.48
C LEU A 375 -23.02 43.81 -18.47
N PRO A 376 -23.72 44.65 -19.25
CA PRO A 376 -23.07 45.69 -20.05
C PRO A 376 -22.23 46.64 -19.17
N LYS A 377 -21.04 47.04 -19.65
CA LYS A 377 -20.17 48.00 -18.93
C LYS A 377 -20.81 49.37 -18.73
N ASP A 378 -21.78 49.71 -19.57
CA ASP A 378 -22.39 51.04 -19.67
C ASP A 378 -23.48 51.28 -18.61
N GLY A 379 -23.74 50.31 -17.72
CA GLY A 379 -24.75 50.41 -16.66
C GLY A 379 -26.20 50.44 -17.16
N SER A 380 -26.42 50.23 -18.45
CA SER A 380 -27.74 50.30 -19.11
C SER A 380 -28.68 49.13 -18.81
N ALA A 381 -28.21 48.13 -18.04
CA ALA A 381 -29.05 47.01 -17.62
C ALA A 381 -29.84 47.36 -16.36
N SER A 382 -31.17 47.49 -16.50
CA SER A 382 -32.11 47.55 -15.35
C SER A 382 -32.42 46.18 -14.73
N ALA A 383 -31.83 45.09 -15.22
CA ALA A 383 -32.14 43.72 -14.82
C ALA A 383 -30.95 43.04 -14.11
N SER A 384 -31.25 42.27 -13.07
CA SER A 384 -30.27 41.40 -12.40
C SER A 384 -29.71 40.34 -13.36
N PRO A 385 -28.44 39.94 -13.22
CA PRO A 385 -27.82 38.93 -14.07
C PRO A 385 -28.57 37.60 -13.96
N GLN A 386 -28.85 36.96 -15.10
CA GLN A 386 -29.60 35.70 -15.16
C GLN A 386 -28.66 34.49 -15.20
N LEU A 387 -29.07 33.40 -14.55
CA LEU A 387 -28.46 32.09 -14.70
C LEU A 387 -29.04 31.39 -15.93
N ILE A 388 -28.20 31.06 -16.90
CA ILE A 388 -28.60 30.40 -18.14
C ILE A 388 -28.11 28.95 -18.13
N LYS A 389 -29.03 28.02 -18.39
CA LYS A 389 -28.73 26.59 -18.58
C LYS A 389 -28.15 26.34 -19.96
N PHE A 390 -27.04 25.62 -19.99
CA PHE A 390 -26.37 25.10 -21.18
C PHE A 390 -26.50 23.58 -21.18
N LYS A 391 -26.97 23.02 -22.30
CA LYS A 391 -27.08 21.57 -22.50
C LYS A 391 -26.85 21.24 -23.97
N PHE A 392 -26.00 20.26 -24.23
CA PHE A 392 -25.73 19.74 -25.58
C PHE A 392 -26.39 18.36 -25.70
N ALA A 393 -27.13 18.15 -26.78
CA ALA A 393 -27.79 16.87 -27.01
C ALA A 393 -26.81 15.93 -27.70
N GLY A 394 -26.48 14.79 -27.08
CA GLY A 394 -25.59 13.79 -27.69
C GLY A 394 -24.11 14.21 -27.75
N PHE A 395 -23.64 15.00 -26.79
CA PHE A 395 -22.24 15.43 -26.71
C PHE A 395 -21.31 14.23 -26.53
N ASP A 396 -20.28 14.15 -27.37
CA ASP A 396 -19.23 13.13 -27.32
C ASP A 396 -18.08 13.60 -26.42
N ASP A 397 -17.82 12.87 -25.33
CA ASP A 397 -16.79 13.18 -24.34
C ASP A 397 -15.47 12.44 -24.58
N GLN A 398 -15.32 11.68 -25.67
CA GLN A 398 -14.25 10.68 -25.71
C GLN A 398 -12.84 11.21 -25.95
N THR A 399 -12.62 12.40 -26.53
CA THR A 399 -11.34 13.14 -26.47
C THR A 399 -11.54 14.55 -27.04
N PRO A 400 -10.91 15.61 -26.50
CA PRO A 400 -10.89 16.91 -27.17
C PRO A 400 -10.31 16.79 -28.58
N GLN A 401 -11.01 17.36 -29.55
CA GLN A 401 -10.50 17.51 -30.92
C GLN A 401 -9.60 18.75 -31.00
N TYR A 402 -8.61 18.72 -31.88
CA TYR A 402 -7.69 19.85 -32.06
C TYR A 402 -7.96 20.57 -33.39
N PHE A 403 -7.84 21.90 -33.39
CA PHE A 403 -8.00 22.71 -34.59
C PHE A 403 -6.87 23.74 -34.73
N ASN A 404 -6.60 24.16 -35.96
CA ASN A 404 -5.66 25.23 -36.27
C ASN A 404 -6.39 26.42 -36.91
N LYS A 405 -5.66 27.53 -37.12
CA LYS A 405 -6.21 28.78 -37.70
C LYS A 405 -6.82 28.61 -39.11
N GLY A 406 -6.43 27.57 -39.86
CA GLY A 406 -6.90 27.30 -41.21
C GLY A 406 -8.20 26.48 -41.27
N VAL A 407 -8.59 25.82 -40.18
CA VAL A 407 -9.78 24.96 -40.14
C VAL A 407 -11.03 25.78 -40.36
N ARG A 408 -11.89 25.32 -41.27
CA ARG A 408 -13.19 25.95 -41.51
C ARG A 408 -14.26 25.29 -40.67
N PRO A 409 -15.28 26.02 -40.20
CA PRO A 409 -16.31 25.42 -39.35
C PRO A 409 -17.14 24.31 -40.03
N GLN A 410 -17.19 24.30 -41.37
CA GLN A 410 -17.87 23.25 -42.13
C GLN A 410 -17.12 21.92 -42.10
N GLU A 411 -15.83 21.93 -41.73
CA GLU A 411 -14.96 20.76 -41.61
C GLU A 411 -15.03 20.14 -40.21
N LEU A 412 -15.84 20.71 -39.31
CA LEU A 412 -15.94 20.31 -37.92
C LEU A 412 -17.24 19.57 -37.65
N ASP A 413 -17.13 18.50 -36.87
CA ASP A 413 -18.27 17.73 -36.37
C ASP A 413 -19.02 18.52 -35.29
N THR A 414 -20.34 18.39 -35.29
CA THR A 414 -21.18 18.95 -34.23
C THR A 414 -21.13 18.07 -32.97
N ASP A 415 -21.53 18.66 -31.86
CA ASP A 415 -21.63 18.07 -30.54
C ASP A 415 -20.27 17.57 -30.00
N ARG A 416 -19.22 18.34 -30.31
CA ARG A 416 -17.82 18.09 -29.90
C ARG A 416 -17.15 19.29 -29.23
N TYR A 417 -16.11 18.99 -28.44
CA TYR A 417 -15.19 19.94 -27.82
C TYR A 417 -13.91 20.12 -28.64
N TYR A 418 -13.50 21.36 -28.87
CA TYR A 418 -12.33 21.72 -29.66
C TYR A 418 -11.34 22.58 -28.87
N ARG A 419 -10.05 22.21 -28.92
CA ARG A 419 -8.92 22.98 -28.37
C ARG A 419 -8.00 23.43 -29.50
N PRO A 420 -7.39 24.64 -29.44
CA PRO A 420 -6.35 25.00 -30.38
C PRO A 420 -5.18 24.02 -30.31
N ASP A 421 -4.59 23.68 -31.46
CA ASP A 421 -3.38 22.84 -31.54
C ASP A 421 -2.10 23.60 -31.16
N THR A 422 -2.20 24.91 -30.94
CA THR A 422 -1.09 25.81 -30.59
C THR A 422 -1.41 26.63 -29.35
N LYS A 423 -0.45 26.71 -28.41
CA LYS A 423 -0.57 27.50 -27.18
C LYS A 423 -0.61 29.02 -27.40
N THR A 424 -0.26 29.49 -28.59
CA THR A 424 -0.24 30.92 -28.95
C THR A 424 -1.48 31.35 -29.74
N PHE A 425 -2.52 30.52 -29.74
CA PHE A 425 -3.77 30.85 -30.40
C PHE A 425 -4.46 32.03 -29.71
N ALA A 426 -4.37 33.20 -30.35
CA ALA A 426 -4.93 34.42 -29.78
C ALA A 426 -6.46 34.42 -29.87
N GLY A 427 -7.13 34.45 -28.71
CA GLY A 427 -8.53 34.85 -28.61
C GLY A 427 -9.36 34.05 -27.61
N ILE A 428 -9.36 32.71 -27.73
CA ILE A 428 -10.08 31.79 -26.84
C ILE A 428 -9.24 30.54 -26.63
N ASP A 429 -9.49 29.82 -25.54
CA ASP A 429 -8.73 28.62 -25.19
C ASP A 429 -9.42 27.33 -25.68
N ALA A 430 -10.73 27.37 -25.91
CA ALA A 430 -11.49 26.26 -26.48
C ALA A 430 -12.88 26.70 -26.98
N PHE A 431 -13.57 25.82 -27.73
CA PHE A 431 -14.99 25.97 -28.01
C PHE A 431 -15.72 24.62 -28.11
N ALA A 432 -17.02 24.63 -27.81
CA ALA A 432 -17.93 23.54 -28.12
C ALA A 432 -18.81 23.93 -29.31
N LEU A 433 -18.92 23.02 -30.28
CA LEU A 433 -19.73 23.20 -31.47
C LEU A 433 -21.02 22.40 -31.34
N GLY A 434 -22.18 23.05 -31.39
CA GLY A 434 -23.49 22.38 -31.49
C GLY A 434 -24.13 22.62 -32.86
N SER A 435 -25.28 22.01 -33.12
CA SER A 435 -25.96 22.07 -34.44
C SER A 435 -26.24 23.48 -35.00
N LYS A 436 -26.51 24.47 -34.13
CA LYS A 436 -26.71 25.90 -34.49
C LYS A 436 -26.19 26.87 -33.43
N THR A 437 -25.32 26.42 -32.55
CA THR A 437 -24.76 27.23 -31.45
C THR A 437 -23.28 26.95 -31.32
N ILE A 438 -22.50 27.99 -31.14
CA ILE A 438 -21.08 27.89 -30.77
C ILE A 438 -20.90 28.49 -29.38
N VAL A 439 -20.28 27.72 -28.49
CA VAL A 439 -19.97 28.14 -27.13
C VAL A 439 -18.45 28.20 -27.00
N LEU A 440 -17.93 29.42 -26.92
CA LEU A 440 -16.52 29.70 -26.77
C LEU A 440 -16.17 29.70 -25.27
N PHE A 441 -15.00 29.19 -24.92
CA PHE A 441 -14.48 29.16 -23.56
C PHE A 441 -13.18 29.96 -23.48
N GLN A 442 -13.14 30.89 -22.54
CA GLN A 442 -11.92 31.58 -22.12
C GLN A 442 -11.71 31.29 -20.64
N PHE A 443 -10.70 30.49 -20.31
CA PHE A 443 -10.22 30.31 -18.96
C PHE A 443 -9.46 31.57 -18.57
N THR A 444 -9.84 32.14 -17.43
CA THR A 444 -9.15 33.32 -16.95
C THR A 444 -9.22 33.45 -15.44
N ILE A 445 -8.17 34.05 -14.92
CA ILE A 445 -8.00 34.42 -13.51
C ILE A 445 -7.91 35.95 -13.35
N ALA A 446 -7.94 36.68 -14.47
CA ALA A 446 -7.82 38.13 -14.55
C ALA A 446 -9.19 38.81 -14.47
N LYS A 447 -9.21 40.03 -13.93
CA LYS A 447 -10.45 40.83 -13.80
C LYS A 447 -10.88 41.53 -15.09
N ASP A 448 -9.94 41.76 -16.00
CA ASP A 448 -10.21 42.33 -17.32
C ASP A 448 -9.43 41.53 -18.36
N HIS A 449 -10.12 41.09 -19.40
CA HIS A 449 -9.54 40.23 -20.44
C HIS A 449 -10.02 40.65 -21.83
N LYS A 450 -9.17 41.38 -22.55
CA LYS A 450 -9.46 41.77 -23.92
C LYS A 450 -9.32 40.59 -24.87
N ILE A 451 -10.40 40.26 -25.59
CA ILE A 451 -10.39 39.13 -26.53
C ILE A 451 -9.98 39.57 -27.92
N ASN A 452 -8.99 38.86 -28.49
CA ASN A 452 -8.66 38.98 -29.90
C ASN A 452 -9.66 38.18 -30.75
N ALA A 453 -10.62 38.88 -31.35
CA ALA A 453 -11.73 38.29 -32.09
C ALA A 453 -11.51 38.20 -33.61
N LYS A 454 -10.28 38.41 -34.11
CA LYS A 454 -10.01 38.45 -35.56
C LYS A 454 -10.42 37.14 -36.26
N TRP A 455 -9.96 36.01 -35.74
CA TRP A 455 -10.23 34.70 -36.35
C TRP A 455 -11.73 34.33 -36.26
N LEU A 456 -12.41 34.69 -35.16
CA LEU A 456 -13.86 34.53 -35.01
C LEU A 456 -14.62 35.31 -36.08
N TYR A 457 -14.15 36.52 -36.38
CA TYR A 457 -14.74 37.34 -37.42
C TYR A 457 -14.51 36.76 -38.82
N ASP A 458 -13.35 36.15 -39.06
CA ASP A 458 -13.06 35.47 -40.33
C ASP A 458 -13.99 34.26 -40.53
N TRP A 459 -14.24 33.47 -39.48
CA TRP A 459 -15.24 32.41 -39.45
C TRP A 459 -16.67 32.93 -39.68
N TYR A 460 -17.03 34.00 -38.98
CA TYR A 460 -18.30 34.67 -39.16
C TYR A 460 -18.49 35.13 -40.61
N LYS A 461 -17.44 35.62 -41.26
CA LYS A 461 -17.47 36.07 -42.65
C LYS A 461 -17.57 34.94 -43.66
N SER A 462 -16.92 33.81 -43.41
CA SER A 462 -16.77 32.71 -44.37
C SER A 462 -18.03 31.85 -44.55
N SER A 463 -19.04 31.99 -43.68
CA SER A 463 -20.27 31.19 -43.76
C SER A 463 -21.55 32.02 -43.65
N ALA A 464 -22.34 32.04 -44.73
CA ALA A 464 -23.66 32.67 -44.75
C ALA A 464 -24.63 32.06 -43.71
N LYS A 465 -24.49 30.76 -43.44
CA LYS A 465 -25.27 30.03 -42.42
C LYS A 465 -24.97 30.58 -41.02
N MET A 466 -23.68 30.77 -40.68
CA MET A 466 -23.28 31.37 -39.41
C MET A 466 -23.74 32.81 -39.25
N LYS A 467 -23.74 33.59 -40.33
CA LYS A 467 -24.20 34.99 -40.29
C LYS A 467 -25.65 35.11 -39.83
N LYS A 468 -26.53 34.25 -40.33
CA LYS A 468 -27.97 34.38 -40.14
C LYS A 468 -28.55 33.49 -39.03
N THR A 469 -27.98 32.31 -38.80
CA THR A 469 -28.67 31.26 -38.04
C THR A 469 -27.98 30.80 -36.76
N TRP A 470 -26.71 31.15 -36.55
CA TRP A 470 -25.93 30.64 -35.41
C TRP A 470 -25.93 31.60 -34.24
N LYS A 471 -26.09 31.04 -33.04
CA LYS A 471 -25.93 31.77 -31.77
C LYS A 471 -24.49 31.65 -31.30
N TRP A 472 -23.87 32.77 -30.95
CA TRP A 472 -22.51 32.82 -30.45
C TRP A 472 -22.53 33.18 -28.98
N LYS A 473 -21.95 32.31 -28.16
CA LYS A 473 -21.86 32.50 -26.72
C LYS A 473 -20.41 32.40 -26.30
N LEU A 474 -19.99 33.26 -25.39
CA LEU A 474 -18.66 33.23 -24.80
C LEU A 474 -18.80 33.05 -23.30
N ILE A 475 -18.10 32.07 -22.75
CA ILE A 475 -18.11 31.75 -21.34
C ILE A 475 -16.71 31.98 -20.80
N PHE A 476 -16.61 32.89 -19.84
CA PHE A 476 -15.42 33.04 -19.02
C PHE A 476 -15.46 31.99 -17.92
N VAL A 477 -14.50 31.07 -17.93
CA VAL A 477 -14.38 30.03 -16.92
C VAL A 477 -13.42 30.54 -15.86
N ILE A 478 -13.93 30.74 -14.64
CA ILE A 478 -13.19 31.31 -13.51
C ILE A 478 -13.24 30.38 -12.30
N PRO A 479 -12.27 30.44 -11.38
CA PRO A 479 -12.33 29.69 -10.15
C PRO A 479 -13.33 30.31 -9.15
N LYS A 480 -14.11 29.46 -8.44
CA LYS A 480 -15.18 29.82 -7.48
C LYS A 480 -14.76 30.76 -6.32
N LYS A 481 -13.46 30.90 -6.04
CA LYS A 481 -12.91 31.68 -4.91
C LYS A 481 -12.27 33.02 -5.34
N ARG A 482 -12.53 33.51 -6.56
CA ARG A 482 -11.98 34.79 -7.08
C ARG A 482 -13.06 35.83 -7.37
N PRO A 483 -12.69 37.13 -7.38
CA PRO A 483 -13.62 38.20 -7.69
C PRO A 483 -14.34 37.96 -9.01
N GLN A 484 -15.67 38.03 -8.94
CA GLN A 484 -16.55 37.71 -10.06
C GLN A 484 -16.31 38.67 -11.23
N LEU A 485 -16.13 38.12 -12.42
CA LEU A 485 -16.38 38.86 -13.65
C LEU A 485 -17.87 39.18 -13.66
N THR A 486 -18.22 40.45 -13.53
CA THR A 486 -19.62 40.90 -13.50
C THR A 486 -20.02 41.68 -14.74
N THR A 487 -19.05 42.12 -15.54
CA THR A 487 -19.29 43.00 -16.69
C THR A 487 -18.68 42.46 -17.99
N PHE A 488 -19.26 42.88 -19.12
CA PHE A 488 -18.83 42.53 -20.47
C PHE A 488 -17.37 42.86 -20.69
N GLN A 489 -16.65 41.89 -21.25
CA GLN A 489 -15.26 42.02 -21.63
C GLN A 489 -15.17 42.56 -23.06
N SER A 490 -14.17 43.41 -23.31
CA SER A 490 -14.03 44.05 -24.62
C SER A 490 -13.45 43.12 -25.67
N MET A 491 -13.87 43.26 -26.93
CA MET A 491 -13.32 42.49 -28.05
C MET A 491 -12.63 43.40 -29.06
N THR A 492 -11.58 42.93 -29.74
CA THR A 492 -10.88 43.72 -30.79
C THR A 492 -11.77 44.05 -31.98
N HIS A 493 -12.88 43.33 -32.19
CA HIS A 493 -13.76 43.51 -33.34
C HIS A 493 -15.21 43.82 -32.91
N LYS A 494 -15.65 45.08 -33.06
CA LYS A 494 -16.97 45.57 -32.60
C LYS A 494 -18.16 44.78 -33.15
N THR A 495 -18.07 44.23 -34.37
CA THR A 495 -19.14 43.40 -34.94
C THR A 495 -19.36 42.12 -34.14
N MET A 496 -18.28 41.47 -33.68
CA MET A 496 -18.37 40.26 -32.87
C MET A 496 -18.81 40.60 -31.45
N GLU A 497 -18.30 41.71 -30.91
CA GLU A 497 -18.69 42.23 -29.59
C GLU A 497 -20.21 42.44 -29.47
N LYS A 498 -20.85 42.98 -30.51
CA LYS A 498 -22.32 43.15 -30.54
C LYS A 498 -23.11 41.86 -30.74
N LYS A 499 -22.46 40.78 -31.20
CA LYS A 499 -23.12 39.53 -31.61
C LYS A 499 -22.96 38.39 -30.60
N ILE A 500 -21.92 38.46 -29.77
CA ILE A 500 -21.59 37.43 -28.80
C ILE A 500 -22.22 37.79 -27.45
N SER A 501 -23.07 36.91 -26.94
CA SER A 501 -23.52 36.97 -25.55
C SER A 501 -22.41 36.45 -24.63
N GLN A 502 -22.14 37.14 -23.52
CA GLN A 502 -21.07 36.78 -22.60
C GLN A 502 -21.60 36.29 -21.26
N TYR A 503 -20.99 35.24 -20.73
CA TYR A 503 -21.35 34.57 -19.50
C TYR A 503 -20.11 34.28 -18.66
N VAL A 504 -20.31 34.03 -17.37
CA VAL A 504 -19.29 33.54 -16.45
C VAL A 504 -19.72 32.20 -15.87
N LEU A 505 -18.81 31.24 -15.88
CA LEU A 505 -18.95 29.93 -15.27
C LEU A 505 -17.91 29.80 -14.16
N GLU A 506 -18.37 29.69 -12.92
CA GLU A 506 -17.51 29.39 -11.78
C GLU A 506 -17.29 27.88 -11.69
N ILE A 507 -16.03 27.46 -11.64
CA ILE A 507 -15.65 26.06 -11.40
C ILE A 507 -14.90 25.93 -10.08
N ASP A 508 -15.19 24.83 -9.39
CA ASP A 508 -14.40 24.36 -8.27
C ASP A 508 -13.42 23.31 -8.81
N VAL A 509 -12.12 23.59 -8.71
CA VAL A 509 -11.07 22.71 -9.24
C VAL A 509 -11.09 21.34 -8.52
N ASN A 510 -11.59 21.27 -7.29
CA ASN A 510 -11.77 20.00 -6.57
C ASN A 510 -12.75 19.05 -7.28
N THR A 511 -13.63 19.56 -8.15
CA THR A 511 -14.52 18.75 -9.00
C THR A 511 -13.75 17.84 -9.95
N TYR A 512 -12.45 18.12 -10.21
CA TYR A 512 -11.60 17.24 -10.99
C TYR A 512 -11.40 15.86 -10.34
N LEU A 513 -11.42 15.79 -9.00
CA LEU A 513 -11.23 14.55 -8.24
C LEU A 513 -12.51 13.71 -8.10
N ALA A 514 -13.68 14.31 -8.32
CA ALA A 514 -14.97 13.63 -8.36
C ALA A 514 -15.13 12.86 -9.68
#